data_AF-A0A939GQQ8-F1
#
_entry.id   AF-A0A939GQQ8-F1
#
_cell.length_a   1.000
_cell.length_b   1.000
_cell.length_c   1.000
_cell.angle_alpha   90.00
_cell.angle_beta   90.00
_cell.angle_gamma   90.00
#
_symmetry.space_group_name_H-M   'P 1'
#
loop_
_entity.id
_entity.type
_entity.pdbx_description
1 polymer ?
#
loop_
_entity_poly.entity_id
_entity_poly.type
_entity_poly.pdbx_seq_one_letter_code
_entity_poly.pdbx_strand_id
1 'polypeptide(L)'
;MNHGQHFSRLKRFQELLLTTFLGDIPTIFGGVKLRNFLYHAIFSRIGSSVYLQDGVEFLGADAIEIGNGTYIFKGVRIDGRGHKNNRIQLENGVVIEHNVVIGALDNTRIHIGEDTFIGPSVCIAGPGNITIGKHCLIAAHTGIYANNHNFTNPTQLIKYQGISRQGIVIEDDCWLGDGVKVLDGVTIGRGSVIGAGAVVTKDIPPFSVAVGVPARVIKSRDGKELVKFTDSSLLTSS
;
A
#
# COMPACT_ATOMS: atom_id res chain seq x y z
N MET A 1 8.75 -10.15 25.22
CA MET A 1 8.67 -9.30 24.01
C MET A 1 8.26 -7.91 24.46
N ASN A 2 9.24 -7.04 24.69
CA ASN A 2 9.06 -5.66 25.12
C ASN A 2 9.75 -4.79 24.06
N HIS A 3 9.04 -4.45 22.99
CA HIS A 3 9.53 -3.47 22.01
C HIS A 3 8.86 -2.14 22.35
N GLY A 4 9.68 -1.26 22.90
CA GLY A 4 9.28 -0.05 23.60
C GLY A 4 8.39 0.86 22.76
N GLN A 5 7.15 1.00 23.22
CA GLN A 5 6.32 2.16 22.93
C GLN A 5 6.97 3.40 23.56
N HIS A 6 7.76 4.12 22.77
CA HIS A 6 8.14 5.49 23.10
C HIS A 6 7.35 6.47 22.22
N PHE A 7 6.03 6.26 22.14
CA PHE A 7 5.12 7.31 21.68
C PHE A 7 4.69 8.09 22.91
N SER A 8 5.14 9.34 23.03
CA SER A 8 4.74 10.21 24.14
C SER A 8 3.21 10.31 24.16
N ARG A 9 2.59 10.01 25.31
CA ARG A 9 1.15 10.18 25.51
C ARG A 9 0.69 11.60 25.14
N LEU A 10 1.56 12.59 25.34
CA LEU A 10 1.33 13.98 24.94
C LEU A 10 1.27 14.16 23.42
N LYS A 11 2.17 13.51 22.67
CA LYS A 11 2.17 13.55 21.19
C LYS A 11 0.91 12.89 20.62
N ARG A 12 0.51 11.73 21.19
CA ARG A 12 -0.74 11.08 20.80
C ARG A 12 -1.97 11.92 21.15
N PHE A 13 -1.95 12.60 22.29
CA PHE A 13 -3.02 13.50 22.69
C PHE A 13 -3.11 14.73 21.77
N GLN A 14 -1.97 15.29 21.33
CA GLN A 14 -1.91 16.36 20.34
C GLN A 14 -2.43 15.90 18.97
N GLU A 15 -2.02 14.72 18.50
CA GLU A 15 -2.56 14.11 17.26
C GLU A 15 -4.07 13.96 17.36
N LEU A 16 -4.58 13.39 18.46
CA LEU A 16 -6.02 13.22 18.69
C LEU A 16 -6.76 14.56 18.72
N LEU A 17 -6.23 15.55 19.45
CA LEU A 17 -6.81 16.90 19.48
C LEU A 17 -6.91 17.48 18.06
N LEU A 18 -5.83 17.39 17.28
CA LEU A 18 -5.79 17.95 15.94
C LEU A 18 -6.65 17.14 14.95
N THR A 19 -6.67 15.81 15.01
CA THR A 19 -7.48 15.01 14.09
C THR A 19 -8.96 15.04 14.45
N THR A 20 -9.31 15.03 15.74
CA THR A 20 -10.70 15.00 16.20
C THR A 20 -11.35 16.39 16.13
N PHE A 21 -10.71 17.44 16.64
CA PHE A 21 -11.32 18.78 16.63
C PHE A 21 -11.21 19.51 15.29
N LEU A 22 -10.31 19.11 14.39
CA LEU A 22 -10.27 19.64 13.01
C LEU A 22 -11.03 18.77 12.00
N GLY A 23 -11.41 17.54 12.37
CA GLY A 23 -12.24 16.67 11.53
C GLY A 23 -13.64 17.25 11.36
N ASP A 24 -14.25 17.65 12.48
CA ASP A 24 -15.62 18.16 12.54
C ASP A 24 -15.81 19.61 12.03
N ILE A 25 -14.74 20.31 11.61
CA ILE A 25 -14.87 21.67 11.05
C ILE A 25 -15.42 21.53 9.61
N PRO A 26 -16.62 22.07 9.32
CA PRO A 26 -17.20 22.00 7.99
C PRO A 26 -16.23 22.53 6.93
N THR A 27 -16.02 21.78 5.85
CA THR A 27 -15.11 22.09 4.73
C THR A 27 -15.48 23.38 3.97
N ILE A 28 -16.58 24.04 4.36
CA ILE A 28 -17.34 24.94 3.50
C ILE A 28 -16.76 26.37 3.47
N PHE A 29 -15.98 26.82 4.45
CA PHE A 29 -15.24 28.09 4.34
C PHE A 29 -13.92 28.07 5.13
N GLY A 30 -12.77 28.05 4.44
CA GLY A 30 -11.43 28.25 5.04
C GLY A 30 -10.84 27.06 5.83
N GLY A 31 -11.64 26.05 6.18
CA GLY A 31 -11.23 24.90 6.99
C GLY A 31 -10.05 24.09 6.43
N VAL A 32 -9.98 23.88 5.11
CA VAL A 32 -8.87 23.14 4.46
C VAL A 32 -7.52 23.87 4.63
N LYS A 33 -7.50 25.20 4.56
CA LYS A 33 -6.26 25.99 4.72
C LYS A 33 -5.77 26.00 6.17
N LEU A 34 -6.69 26.15 7.14
CA LEU A 34 -6.36 26.10 8.57
C LEU A 34 -5.89 24.71 8.99
N ARG A 35 -6.57 23.67 8.50
CA ARG A 35 -6.24 22.27 8.73
C ARG A 35 -4.88 21.91 8.11
N ASN A 36 -4.61 22.34 6.88
CA ASN A 36 -3.29 22.18 6.26
C ASN A 36 -2.19 22.91 7.06
N PHE A 37 -2.44 24.13 7.54
CA PHE A 37 -1.49 24.86 8.39
C PHE A 37 -1.17 24.10 9.69
N LEU A 38 -2.18 23.55 10.36
CA LEU A 38 -2.01 22.80 11.61
C LEU A 38 -1.37 21.42 11.39
N TYR A 39 -1.57 20.82 10.21
CA TYR A 39 -0.93 19.55 9.86
C TYR A 39 0.57 19.64 9.63
N HIS A 40 1.10 20.80 9.21
CA HIS A 40 2.55 21.02 9.16
C HIS A 40 3.24 20.83 10.52
N ALA A 41 2.50 20.91 11.64
CA ALA A 41 3.05 20.70 12.98
C ALA A 41 3.23 19.22 13.37
N ILE A 42 2.59 18.28 12.67
CA ILE A 42 2.58 16.85 13.06
C ILE A 42 3.12 15.90 12.00
N PHE A 43 3.04 16.23 10.72
CA PHE A 43 3.56 15.39 9.64
C PHE A 43 5.06 15.59 9.42
N SER A 44 5.76 14.53 8.99
CA SER A 44 7.16 14.62 8.53
C SER A 44 7.27 15.58 7.33
N ARG A 45 6.34 15.45 6.38
CA ARG A 45 6.16 16.35 5.24
C ARG A 45 4.70 16.36 4.84
N ILE A 46 4.14 17.54 4.58
CA ILE A 46 2.84 17.67 3.93
C ILE A 46 2.95 18.72 2.83
N GLY A 47 2.50 18.37 1.63
CA GLY A 47 2.50 19.25 0.48
C GLY A 47 1.43 20.33 0.56
N SER A 48 1.42 21.18 -0.46
CA SER A 48 0.35 22.15 -0.70
C SER A 48 -0.88 21.48 -1.33
N SER A 49 -2.05 22.09 -1.12
CA SER A 49 -3.32 21.66 -1.75
C SER A 49 -3.73 20.21 -1.46
N VAL A 50 -3.33 19.66 -0.33
CA VAL A 50 -3.82 18.34 0.13
C VAL A 50 -5.29 18.48 0.55
N TYR A 51 -6.15 17.63 -0.01
CA TYR A 51 -7.56 17.52 0.36
C TYR A 51 -7.76 16.31 1.27
N LEU A 52 -8.23 16.58 2.49
CA LEU A 52 -8.50 15.55 3.48
C LEU A 52 -9.97 15.65 3.90
N GLN A 53 -10.73 14.57 3.76
CA GLN A 53 -12.10 14.53 4.27
C GLN A 53 -12.12 14.34 5.80
N ASP A 54 -13.30 14.53 6.38
CA ASP A 54 -13.55 14.17 7.77
C ASP A 54 -13.48 12.65 7.98
N GLY A 55 -13.03 12.21 9.15
CA GLY A 55 -12.88 10.80 9.50
C GLY A 55 -11.65 10.11 8.89
N VAL A 56 -10.64 10.86 8.44
CA VAL A 56 -9.31 10.30 8.10
C VAL A 56 -8.49 10.13 9.36
N GLU A 57 -7.98 8.92 9.60
CA GLU A 57 -7.15 8.59 10.75
C GLU A 57 -5.67 8.53 10.38
N PHE A 58 -4.87 9.38 11.01
CA PHE A 58 -3.41 9.31 10.96
C PHE A 58 -2.86 8.87 12.32
N LEU A 59 -1.96 7.89 12.30
CA LEU A 59 -1.35 7.33 13.49
C LEU A 59 0.16 7.28 13.27
N GLY A 60 0.94 7.96 14.12
CA GLY A 60 2.39 8.06 13.90
C GLY A 60 2.71 9.01 12.75
N ALA A 61 2.17 10.24 12.79
CA ALA A 61 2.25 11.19 11.68
C ALA A 61 3.70 11.58 11.30
N ASP A 62 4.67 11.43 12.22
CA ASP A 62 6.09 11.63 11.97
C ASP A 62 6.73 10.59 11.04
N ALA A 63 6.03 9.49 10.77
CA ALA A 63 6.42 8.50 9.76
C ALA A 63 5.75 8.76 8.40
N ILE A 64 4.87 9.76 8.29
CA ILE A 64 4.00 9.95 7.12
C ILE A 64 4.43 11.21 6.34
N GLU A 65 4.60 11.05 5.04
CA GLU A 65 4.92 12.11 4.08
C GLU A 65 3.83 12.15 3.01
N ILE A 66 3.26 13.33 2.76
CA ILE A 66 2.18 13.54 1.79
C ILE A 66 2.62 14.60 0.78
N GLY A 67 2.50 14.28 -0.51
CA GLY A 67 2.82 15.14 -1.64
C GLY A 67 1.79 16.24 -1.88
N ASN A 68 2.04 17.05 -2.92
CA ASN A 68 1.12 18.11 -3.31
C ASN A 68 -0.09 17.55 -4.03
N GLY A 69 -1.26 18.17 -3.84
CA GLY A 69 -2.47 17.81 -4.59
C GLY A 69 -2.98 16.40 -4.32
N THR A 70 -2.58 15.77 -3.22
CA THR A 70 -3.09 14.47 -2.79
C THR A 70 -4.53 14.60 -2.28
N TYR A 71 -5.38 13.63 -2.61
CA TYR A 71 -6.76 13.53 -2.10
C TYR A 71 -6.89 12.30 -1.22
N ILE A 72 -7.37 12.47 0.02
CA ILE A 72 -7.61 11.37 0.95
C ILE A 72 -9.04 11.46 1.47
N PHE A 73 -9.84 10.45 1.13
CA PHE A 73 -11.28 10.41 1.40
C PHE A 73 -11.60 9.81 2.78
N LYS A 74 -12.85 9.96 3.22
CA LYS A 74 -13.28 9.58 4.58
C LYS A 74 -13.04 8.09 4.87
N GLY A 75 -12.73 7.79 6.14
CA GLY A 75 -12.50 6.43 6.61
C GLY A 75 -11.14 5.85 6.23
N VAL A 76 -10.28 6.61 5.54
CA VAL A 76 -8.90 6.20 5.31
C VAL A 76 -8.14 6.17 6.63
N ARG A 77 -7.37 5.11 6.84
CA ARG A 77 -6.47 4.96 7.98
C ARG A 77 -5.03 4.73 7.51
N ILE A 78 -4.12 5.58 7.97
CA ILE A 78 -2.68 5.48 7.72
C ILE A 78 -1.95 5.34 9.06
N ASP A 79 -1.33 4.18 9.28
CA ASP A 79 -0.66 3.81 10.54
C ASP A 79 0.83 3.60 10.31
N GLY A 80 1.63 4.58 10.70
CA GLY A 80 3.09 4.56 10.68
C GLY A 80 3.73 4.24 12.03
N ARG A 81 2.95 3.89 13.06
CA ARG A 81 3.47 3.55 14.39
C ARG A 81 4.23 2.23 14.38
N GLY A 82 4.78 1.83 15.53
CA GLY A 82 5.40 0.52 15.74
C GLY A 82 6.93 0.56 15.73
N HIS A 83 7.54 1.30 14.81
CA HIS A 83 9.00 1.42 14.73
C HIS A 83 9.46 2.79 14.22
N LYS A 84 10.53 3.35 14.78
CA LYS A 84 11.04 4.71 14.47
C LYS A 84 11.47 4.92 13.01
N ASN A 85 11.81 3.83 12.33
CA ASN A 85 12.24 3.85 10.92
C ASN A 85 11.08 3.63 9.94
N ASN A 86 9.85 3.45 10.43
CA ASN A 86 8.71 3.30 9.53
C ASN A 86 8.54 4.57 8.70
N ARG A 87 8.25 4.40 7.41
CA ARG A 87 7.98 5.53 6.50
C ARG A 87 6.84 5.17 5.56
N ILE A 88 5.86 6.05 5.44
CA ILE A 88 4.76 5.96 4.49
C ILE A 88 4.80 7.24 3.66
N GLN A 89 5.04 7.09 2.36
CA GLN A 89 5.26 8.20 1.44
C GLN A 89 4.19 8.15 0.35
N LEU A 90 3.38 9.20 0.29
CA LEU A 90 2.42 9.45 -0.77
C LEU A 90 2.98 10.59 -1.61
N GLU A 91 3.27 10.35 -2.88
CA GLU A 91 3.78 11.38 -3.77
C GLU A 91 2.67 12.32 -4.29
N ASN A 92 3.04 13.25 -5.17
CA ASN A 92 2.13 14.25 -5.71
C ASN A 92 0.95 13.62 -6.46
N GLY A 93 -0.24 14.21 -6.32
CA GLY A 93 -1.43 13.80 -7.08
C GLY A 93 -2.01 12.44 -6.71
N VAL A 94 -1.47 11.76 -5.68
CA VAL A 94 -2.02 10.48 -5.20
C VAL A 94 -3.47 10.66 -4.73
N VAL A 95 -4.33 9.73 -5.11
CA VAL A 95 -5.74 9.69 -4.67
C VAL A 95 -5.97 8.42 -3.87
N ILE A 96 -6.47 8.57 -2.64
CA ILE A 96 -6.80 7.46 -1.73
C ILE A 96 -8.28 7.52 -1.38
N GLU A 97 -9.03 6.58 -1.94
CA GLU A 97 -10.47 6.47 -1.75
C GLU A 97 -10.86 5.94 -0.37
N HIS A 98 -12.16 5.96 -0.13
CA HIS A 98 -12.81 5.62 1.12
C HIS A 98 -12.38 4.28 1.71
N ASN A 99 -12.22 4.23 3.04
CA ASN A 99 -11.96 3.01 3.81
C ASN A 99 -10.65 2.26 3.44
N VAL A 100 -9.68 2.95 2.82
CA VAL A 100 -8.36 2.37 2.58
C VAL A 100 -7.57 2.27 3.87
N VAL A 101 -6.86 1.16 4.06
CA VAL A 101 -5.96 0.95 5.20
C VAL A 101 -4.53 0.82 4.71
N ILE A 102 -3.64 1.66 5.23
CA ILE A 102 -2.19 1.62 4.96
C ILE A 102 -1.45 1.46 6.28
N GLY A 103 -0.66 0.40 6.44
CA GLY A 103 0.01 0.09 7.71
C GLY A 103 1.47 -0.33 7.54
N ALA A 104 2.39 0.52 7.98
CA ALA A 104 3.80 0.16 8.17
C ALA A 104 3.98 -0.40 9.58
N LEU A 105 4.52 -1.61 9.70
CA LEU A 105 4.55 -2.30 11.00
C LEU A 105 5.91 -2.19 11.70
N ASP A 106 6.98 -2.67 11.08
CA ASP A 106 8.27 -2.87 11.76
C ASP A 106 9.44 -2.68 10.79
N ASN A 107 10.07 -1.50 10.87
CA ASN A 107 11.13 -1.06 9.97
C ASN A 107 10.70 -1.12 8.48
N THR A 108 9.46 -0.70 8.22
CA THR A 108 8.79 -0.83 6.93
C THR A 108 8.72 0.49 6.18
N ARG A 109 8.97 0.45 4.88
CA ARG A 109 8.71 1.56 3.95
C ARG A 109 7.56 1.21 3.01
N ILE A 110 6.56 2.09 2.95
CA ILE A 110 5.48 2.03 1.97
C ILE A 110 5.58 3.30 1.11
N HIS A 111 5.72 3.13 -0.20
CA HIS A 111 5.82 4.22 -1.15
C HIS A 111 4.73 4.09 -2.22
N ILE A 112 4.02 5.19 -2.47
CA ILE A 112 3.00 5.30 -3.53
C ILE A 112 3.37 6.47 -4.44
N GLY A 113 3.68 6.14 -5.69
CA GLY A 113 4.18 7.07 -6.69
C GLY A 113 3.13 8.06 -7.20
N GLU A 114 3.62 9.03 -7.96
CA GLU A 114 2.84 10.18 -8.44
C GLU A 114 1.62 9.76 -9.27
N ASP A 115 0.53 10.52 -9.13
CA ASP A 115 -0.74 10.36 -9.87
C ASP A 115 -1.30 8.92 -9.84
N THR A 116 -1.03 8.18 -8.77
CA THR A 116 -1.57 6.84 -8.55
C THR A 116 -2.92 6.92 -7.81
N PHE A 117 -3.89 6.15 -8.31
CA PHE A 117 -5.22 6.03 -7.74
C PHE A 117 -5.35 4.73 -6.94
N ILE A 118 -5.75 4.85 -5.68
CA ILE A 118 -6.07 3.74 -4.78
C ILE A 118 -7.56 3.74 -4.52
N GLY A 119 -8.25 2.73 -5.03
CA GLY A 119 -9.70 2.55 -4.93
C GLY A 119 -10.18 2.21 -3.51
N PRO A 120 -11.49 2.23 -3.28
CA PRO A 120 -12.04 2.11 -1.94
C PRO A 120 -11.79 0.72 -1.34
N SER A 121 -11.64 0.68 -0.02
CA SER A 121 -11.44 -0.56 0.75
C SER A 121 -10.22 -1.38 0.32
N VAL A 122 -9.21 -0.73 -0.25
CA VAL A 122 -7.89 -1.35 -0.48
C VAL A 122 -7.13 -1.48 0.84
N CYS A 123 -6.40 -2.57 1.00
CA CYS A 123 -5.54 -2.80 2.17
C CYS A 123 -4.08 -2.96 1.71
N ILE A 124 -3.20 -2.11 2.22
CA ILE A 124 -1.76 -2.09 1.95
C ILE A 124 -1.04 -2.26 3.29
N ALA A 125 -0.57 -3.47 3.59
CA ALA A 125 -0.04 -3.75 4.91
C ALA A 125 1.04 -4.82 4.87
N GLY A 126 1.94 -4.74 5.84
CA GLY A 126 2.94 -5.77 6.08
C GLY A 126 4.17 -5.19 6.74
N PRO A 127 5.02 -6.03 7.32
CA PRO A 127 6.34 -5.66 7.79
C PRO A 127 7.40 -5.60 6.67
N GLY A 128 7.15 -6.19 5.49
CA GLY A 128 7.99 -6.02 4.30
C GLY A 128 7.71 -4.71 3.55
N ASN A 129 8.68 -4.21 2.80
CA ASN A 129 8.54 -2.95 2.06
C ASN A 129 7.55 -3.09 0.90
N ILE A 130 6.76 -2.05 0.63
CA ILE A 130 5.82 -2.01 -0.49
C ILE A 130 6.10 -0.77 -1.33
N THR A 131 6.33 -0.95 -2.62
CA THR A 131 6.48 0.13 -3.59
C THR A 131 5.39 0.01 -4.64
N ILE A 132 4.59 1.05 -4.81
CA ILE A 132 3.66 1.23 -5.92
C ILE A 132 4.16 2.40 -6.76
N GLY A 133 4.37 2.17 -8.05
CA GLY A 133 4.90 3.15 -8.99
C GLY A 133 3.92 4.28 -9.30
N LYS A 134 4.25 5.03 -10.35
CA LYS A 134 3.47 6.17 -10.83
C LYS A 134 2.32 5.74 -11.72
N HIS A 135 1.28 6.57 -11.82
CA HIS A 135 0.15 6.41 -12.74
C HIS A 135 -0.53 5.03 -12.64
N CYS A 136 -0.49 4.40 -11.46
CA CYS A 136 -1.14 3.12 -11.25
C CYS A 136 -2.63 3.29 -10.95
N LEU A 137 -3.42 2.31 -11.35
CA LEU A 137 -4.83 2.20 -11.01
C LEU A 137 -5.03 0.94 -10.17
N ILE A 138 -5.28 1.10 -8.88
CA ILE A 138 -5.57 -0.01 -7.97
C ILE A 138 -7.05 0.01 -7.67
N ALA A 139 -7.82 -0.91 -8.24
CA ALA A 139 -9.26 -0.95 -8.04
C ALA A 139 -9.64 -1.42 -6.63
N ALA A 140 -10.92 -1.25 -6.30
CA ALA A 140 -11.49 -1.51 -4.98
C ALA A 140 -11.19 -2.93 -4.48
N HIS A 141 -11.25 -3.09 -3.15
CA HIS A 141 -11.12 -4.39 -2.47
C HIS A 141 -9.80 -5.16 -2.74
N THR A 142 -8.80 -4.49 -3.34
CA THR A 142 -7.47 -5.06 -3.56
C THR A 142 -6.72 -5.18 -2.23
N GLY A 143 -5.99 -6.28 -2.04
CA GLY A 143 -5.14 -6.50 -0.87
C GLY A 143 -3.69 -6.69 -1.30
N ILE A 144 -2.78 -5.93 -0.70
CA ILE A 144 -1.34 -5.96 -0.98
C ILE A 144 -0.64 -6.27 0.35
N TYR A 145 -0.14 -7.50 0.48
CA TYR A 145 0.37 -8.05 1.75
C TYR A 145 1.83 -8.48 1.64
N ALA A 146 2.75 -7.63 2.13
CA ALA A 146 4.20 -7.88 2.09
C ALA A 146 4.70 -8.74 3.27
N ASN A 147 3.97 -9.82 3.55
CA ASN A 147 4.39 -10.91 4.41
C ASN A 147 3.50 -12.15 4.22
N ASN A 148 4.02 -13.28 4.66
CA ASN A 148 3.26 -14.49 4.90
C ASN A 148 3.71 -15.14 6.21
N HIS A 149 2.87 -15.95 6.84
CA HIS A 149 3.29 -16.76 7.97
C HIS A 149 4.10 -17.96 7.49
N ASN A 150 5.12 -18.35 8.26
CA ASN A 150 5.77 -19.64 8.06
C ASN A 150 4.86 -20.74 8.61
N PHE A 151 4.71 -21.84 7.88
CA PHE A 151 3.82 -22.95 8.25
C PHE A 151 4.43 -24.32 7.95
N THR A 152 5.74 -24.39 7.74
CA THR A 152 6.42 -25.63 7.32
C THR A 152 6.62 -26.62 8.46
N ASN A 153 6.63 -26.18 9.73
CA ASN A 153 6.75 -27.07 10.88
C ASN A 153 5.35 -27.46 11.43
N PRO A 154 4.89 -28.71 11.28
CA PRO A 154 3.57 -29.12 11.76
C PRO A 154 3.47 -29.25 13.29
N THR A 155 4.60 -29.24 14.02
CA THR A 155 4.64 -29.43 15.48
C THR A 155 4.63 -28.12 16.28
N GLN A 156 4.81 -26.99 15.60
CA GLN A 156 4.83 -25.67 16.22
C GLN A 156 3.61 -24.87 15.73
N LEU A 157 2.95 -24.12 16.62
CA LEU A 157 1.84 -23.25 16.19
C LEU A 157 2.35 -22.21 15.19
N ILE A 158 1.61 -21.99 14.10
CA ILE A 158 1.95 -21.06 13.00
C ILE A 158 2.41 -19.69 13.52
N LYS A 159 1.72 -19.12 14.53
CA LYS A 159 2.05 -17.82 15.13
C LYS A 159 3.48 -17.72 15.71
N TYR A 160 4.14 -18.85 15.97
CA TYR A 160 5.49 -18.93 16.54
C TYR A 160 6.56 -19.34 15.54
N GLN A 161 6.19 -19.63 14.28
CA GLN A 161 7.13 -20.06 13.25
C GLN A 161 7.81 -18.89 12.51
N GLY A 162 7.42 -17.65 12.81
CA GLY A 162 7.90 -16.46 12.12
C GLY A 162 7.10 -16.12 10.86
N ILE A 163 7.61 -15.15 10.11
CA ILE A 163 6.97 -14.61 8.90
C ILE A 163 8.01 -14.29 7.83
N SER A 164 7.62 -14.36 6.56
CA SER A 164 8.36 -13.77 5.44
C SER A 164 8.11 -12.26 5.37
N ARG A 165 9.06 -11.51 4.80
CA ARG A 165 9.01 -10.04 4.65
C ARG A 165 9.76 -9.58 3.39
N GLN A 166 9.60 -10.30 2.28
CA GLN A 166 10.38 -10.09 1.06
C GLN A 166 10.08 -8.73 0.41
N GLY A 167 8.86 -8.22 0.57
CA GLY A 167 8.40 -6.97 -0.01
C GLY A 167 7.62 -7.18 -1.31
N ILE A 168 7.02 -6.10 -1.80
CA ILE A 168 6.22 -6.08 -3.04
C ILE A 168 6.61 -4.86 -3.85
N VAL A 169 6.76 -5.05 -5.17
CA VAL A 169 6.96 -3.96 -6.13
C VAL A 169 5.85 -4.01 -7.18
N ILE A 170 5.12 -2.92 -7.34
CA ILE A 170 4.21 -2.68 -8.46
C ILE A 170 4.82 -1.52 -9.23
N GLU A 171 5.33 -1.78 -10.43
CA GLU A 171 5.95 -0.74 -11.26
C GLU A 171 4.90 0.20 -11.86
N ASP A 172 5.35 1.27 -12.53
CA ASP A 172 4.48 2.31 -13.07
C ASP A 172 3.42 1.78 -14.08
N ASP A 173 2.34 2.54 -14.24
CA ASP A 173 1.27 2.30 -15.23
C ASP A 173 0.59 0.92 -15.11
N CYS A 174 0.63 0.32 -13.92
CA CYS A 174 -0.07 -0.94 -13.66
C CYS A 174 -1.54 -0.71 -13.35
N TRP A 175 -2.40 -1.61 -13.84
CA TRP A 175 -3.82 -1.66 -13.47
C TRP A 175 -4.13 -2.97 -12.77
N LEU A 176 -4.56 -2.90 -11.51
CA LEU A 176 -5.07 -4.03 -10.75
C LEU A 176 -6.59 -3.92 -10.69
N GLY A 177 -7.28 -4.92 -11.23
CA GLY A 177 -8.73 -5.04 -11.19
C GLY A 177 -9.28 -5.25 -9.76
N ASP A 178 -10.60 -5.15 -9.63
CA ASP A 178 -11.29 -5.25 -8.34
C ASP A 178 -10.94 -6.56 -7.61
N GLY A 179 -10.72 -6.50 -6.30
CA GLY A 179 -10.55 -7.69 -5.48
C GLY A 179 -9.21 -8.43 -5.64
N VAL A 180 -8.23 -7.90 -6.38
CA VAL A 180 -6.91 -8.54 -6.56
C VAL A 180 -6.20 -8.76 -5.22
N LYS A 181 -5.38 -9.81 -5.13
CA LYS A 181 -4.50 -10.07 -3.99
C LYS A 181 -3.06 -10.20 -4.47
N VAL A 182 -2.15 -9.39 -3.93
CA VAL A 182 -0.71 -9.45 -4.23
C VAL A 182 0.01 -9.97 -2.99
N LEU A 183 0.73 -11.07 -3.14
CA LEU A 183 1.43 -11.74 -2.05
C LEU A 183 2.90 -11.32 -1.97
N ASP A 184 3.51 -11.56 -0.82
CA ASP A 184 4.91 -11.25 -0.51
C ASP A 184 5.90 -11.81 -1.55
N GLY A 185 6.90 -11.02 -1.90
CA GLY A 185 7.98 -11.38 -2.82
C GLY A 185 7.68 -11.15 -4.30
N VAL A 186 6.54 -10.53 -4.62
CA VAL A 186 6.11 -10.32 -6.02
C VAL A 186 6.53 -8.95 -6.56
N THR A 187 7.03 -8.96 -7.80
CA THR A 187 7.14 -7.79 -8.68
C THR A 187 6.10 -7.85 -9.81
N ILE A 188 5.27 -6.81 -9.94
CA ILE A 188 4.37 -6.61 -11.08
C ILE A 188 5.01 -5.56 -12.00
N GLY A 189 5.47 -6.00 -13.17
CA GLY A 189 6.21 -5.17 -14.11
C GLY A 189 5.35 -4.10 -14.78
N ARG A 190 6.02 -3.02 -15.21
CA ARG A 190 5.43 -1.79 -15.75
C ARG A 190 4.35 -2.07 -16.77
N GLY A 191 3.27 -1.31 -16.72
CA GLY A 191 2.22 -1.41 -17.72
C GLY A 191 1.46 -2.74 -17.66
N SER A 192 1.55 -3.54 -16.59
CA SER A 192 0.80 -4.80 -16.51
C SER A 192 -0.64 -4.60 -16.08
N VAL A 193 -1.52 -5.48 -16.53
CA VAL A 193 -2.94 -5.53 -16.15
C VAL A 193 -3.20 -6.84 -15.42
N ILE A 194 -3.70 -6.73 -14.19
CA ILE A 194 -4.13 -7.87 -13.39
C ILE A 194 -5.66 -7.91 -13.38
N GLY A 195 -6.25 -8.99 -13.88
CA GLY A 195 -7.69 -9.16 -13.92
C GLY A 195 -8.30 -9.22 -12.52
N ALA A 196 -9.57 -8.79 -12.42
CA ALA A 196 -10.33 -8.80 -11.17
C ALA A 196 -10.32 -10.19 -10.50
N GLY A 197 -10.25 -10.19 -9.16
CA GLY A 197 -10.24 -11.39 -8.33
C GLY A 197 -8.98 -12.26 -8.41
N ALA A 198 -7.95 -11.85 -9.16
CA ALA A 198 -6.73 -12.64 -9.30
C ALA A 198 -5.87 -12.64 -8.01
N VAL A 199 -5.13 -13.74 -7.80
CA VAL A 199 -4.16 -13.87 -6.69
C VAL A 199 -2.76 -13.99 -7.29
N VAL A 200 -1.98 -12.91 -7.19
CA VAL A 200 -0.63 -12.83 -7.73
C VAL A 200 0.35 -13.42 -6.71
N THR A 201 0.92 -14.57 -7.06
CA THR A 201 1.83 -15.35 -6.20
C THR A 201 3.26 -15.45 -6.75
N LYS A 202 3.49 -14.90 -7.95
CA LYS A 202 4.77 -14.87 -8.65
C LYS A 202 4.86 -13.58 -9.46
N ASP A 203 6.08 -13.21 -9.82
CA ASP A 203 6.34 -12.03 -10.66
C ASP A 203 5.53 -12.05 -11.96
N ILE A 204 5.08 -10.87 -12.36
CA ILE A 204 4.38 -10.62 -13.61
C ILE A 204 5.30 -9.77 -14.49
N PRO A 205 5.73 -10.27 -15.67
CA PRO A 205 6.60 -9.49 -16.55
C PRO A 205 5.92 -8.19 -17.02
N PRO A 206 6.69 -7.14 -17.35
CA PRO A 206 6.14 -5.89 -17.88
C PRO A 206 5.19 -6.09 -19.07
N PHE A 207 4.22 -5.20 -19.19
CA PHE A 207 3.21 -5.18 -20.24
C PHE A 207 2.37 -6.47 -20.33
N SER A 208 2.28 -7.26 -19.27
CA SER A 208 1.50 -8.51 -19.28
C SER A 208 0.04 -8.26 -18.94
N VAL A 209 -0.84 -9.14 -19.43
CA VAL A 209 -2.20 -9.32 -18.88
C VAL A 209 -2.23 -10.65 -18.14
N ALA A 210 -2.49 -10.62 -16.83
CA ALA A 210 -2.54 -11.81 -15.99
C ALA A 210 -3.86 -11.95 -15.25
N VAL A 211 -4.39 -13.17 -15.15
CA VAL A 211 -5.68 -13.46 -14.51
C VAL A 211 -5.64 -14.78 -13.73
N GLY A 212 -6.59 -14.97 -12.81
CA GLY A 212 -6.83 -16.26 -12.15
C GLY A 212 -6.22 -16.42 -10.75
N VAL A 213 -6.46 -17.58 -10.15
CA VAL A 213 -5.98 -17.97 -8.81
C VAL A 213 -5.29 -19.33 -8.91
N PRO A 214 -3.95 -19.38 -8.88
CA PRO A 214 -3.01 -18.25 -8.93
C PRO A 214 -2.98 -17.55 -10.29
N ALA A 215 -2.59 -16.27 -10.31
CA ALA A 215 -2.53 -15.46 -11.52
C ALA A 215 -1.55 -16.06 -12.54
N ARG A 216 -1.95 -16.07 -13.81
CA ARG A 216 -1.15 -16.52 -14.95
C ARG A 216 -1.25 -15.50 -16.07
N VAL A 217 -0.12 -15.23 -16.72
CA VAL A 217 -0.07 -14.37 -17.90
C VAL A 217 -0.80 -15.07 -19.04
N ILE A 218 -1.79 -14.39 -19.63
CA ILE A 218 -2.61 -14.90 -20.73
C ILE A 218 -2.31 -14.21 -22.06
N LYS A 219 -1.74 -13.01 -22.04
CA LYS A 219 -1.27 -12.30 -23.24
C LYS A 219 -0.32 -11.15 -22.87
N SER A 220 0.45 -10.68 -23.85
CA SER A 220 1.12 -9.37 -23.76
C SER A 220 0.21 -8.23 -24.24
N ARG A 221 0.36 -7.04 -23.67
CA ARG A 221 -0.24 -5.78 -24.12
C ARG A 221 0.54 -5.14 -25.26
N ASP A 222 1.84 -5.41 -25.38
CA ASP A 222 2.70 -4.83 -26.42
C ASP A 222 2.72 -5.64 -27.74
N GLY A 223 1.85 -6.65 -27.84
CA GLY A 223 1.71 -7.48 -29.04
C GLY A 223 2.82 -8.51 -29.25
N LYS A 224 3.82 -8.61 -28.37
CA LYS A 224 4.80 -9.70 -28.42
C LYS A 224 4.15 -11.02 -28.03
N GLU A 225 4.49 -12.08 -28.76
CA GLU A 225 4.07 -13.43 -28.38
C GLU A 225 4.60 -13.77 -26.98
N LEU A 226 3.78 -14.44 -26.18
CA LEU A 226 4.25 -15.01 -24.94
C LEU A 226 5.32 -16.04 -25.27
N VAL A 227 6.53 -15.84 -24.74
CA VAL A 227 7.54 -16.90 -24.75
C VAL A 227 6.95 -18.05 -23.95
N LYS A 228 6.50 -19.09 -24.66
CA LYS A 228 6.05 -20.33 -24.04
C LYS A 228 7.28 -20.93 -23.36
N PHE A 229 7.36 -20.78 -22.05
CA PHE A 229 8.25 -21.61 -21.25
C PHE A 229 7.70 -23.04 -21.33
N THR A 230 8.14 -23.80 -22.34
CA THR A 230 8.05 -25.25 -22.31
C THR A 230 8.99 -25.71 -21.22
N ASP A 231 8.46 -26.41 -20.21
CA ASP A 231 9.25 -27.08 -19.18
C ASP A 231 10.37 -27.89 -19.83
N SER A 232 11.61 -27.42 -19.70
CA SER A 232 12.81 -28.11 -20.17
C SER A 232 13.24 -29.26 -19.26
N SER A 233 12.35 -29.77 -18.41
CA SER A 233 12.61 -30.82 -17.42
C SER A 233 12.11 -32.22 -17.84
N LEU A 234 11.62 -32.39 -19.07
CA LEU A 234 11.16 -33.69 -19.60
C LEU A 234 12.01 -34.26 -20.76
N LEU A 235 13.19 -33.71 -21.03
CA LEU A 235 14.12 -34.24 -22.05
C LEU A 235 15.37 -34.90 -21.43
N THR A 236 15.17 -35.92 -20.59
CA THR A 236 16.17 -36.98 -20.36
C THR A 236 15.47 -38.30 -20.05
N SER A 237 14.89 -38.94 -21.07
CA SER A 237 14.62 -40.38 -21.04
C SER A 237 14.35 -40.90 -22.45
N SER A 238 15.44 -41.23 -23.15
CA SER A 238 15.52 -42.26 -24.20
C SER A 238 16.97 -42.37 -24.66
#